data_AF-K4JN90-F1
#
_entry.id   AF-K4JN90-F1
#
_cell.length_a   1.000
_cell.length_b   1.000
_cell.length_c   1.000
_cell.angle_alpha   90.00
_cell.angle_beta   90.00
_cell.angle_gamma   90.00
#
_symmetry.space_group_name_H-M   'P 1'
#
loop_
_entity.id
_entity.type
_entity.pdbx_description
1 polymer ?
#
loop_
_entity_poly.entity_id
_entity_poly.type
_entity_poly.pdbx_seq_one_letter_code
_entity_poly.pdbx_strand_id
1 'polypeptide(L)'
;HCAVYAKNDDENVEKLGKLLGVNLDTLITLTNTDEDSSKKHPFPCPTSYRTALTYYLDITSNPRTHILKELSEYCSNPEEQVKLKSMASTSPEGKQLYNSWIIQDNRNILHILEDMPSCKPPIDHIRELLPRLQCRYYSISSSSKLHPTTVHITAVRVEYKTPTGRLNKGVATCWLADKKPNTQPDT
;
A
#
# COMPACT_ATOMS: atom_id res chain seq x y z
N HIS A 1 -13.06 2.38 -20.63
CA HIS A 1 -12.85 1.98 -19.22
C HIS A 1 -13.10 3.18 -18.31
N CYS A 2 -13.50 2.94 -17.06
CA CYS A 2 -13.55 3.94 -16.00
C CYS A 2 -12.39 3.66 -15.03
N ALA A 3 -11.70 4.71 -14.57
CA ALA A 3 -10.64 4.62 -13.58
C ALA A 3 -11.16 5.12 -12.22
N VAL A 4 -10.88 4.37 -11.16
CA VAL A 4 -11.30 4.70 -9.79
C VAL A 4 -10.06 4.87 -8.92
N TYR A 5 -9.94 6.03 -8.27
CA TYR A 5 -8.99 6.26 -7.18
C TYR A 5 -9.64 5.85 -5.86
N ALA A 6 -9.29 4.66 -5.37
CA ALA A 6 -9.77 4.14 -4.09
C ALA A 6 -8.86 4.58 -2.93
N LYS A 7 -9.30 4.32 -1.70
CA LYS A 7 -8.46 4.45 -0.50
C LYS A 7 -8.10 3.09 0.09
N ASN A 8 -6.95 3.03 0.75
CA ASN A 8 -6.60 1.90 1.61
C ASN A 8 -7.59 1.76 2.77
N ASP A 9 -7.68 0.54 3.30
CA ASP A 9 -8.47 0.20 4.47
C ASP A 9 -7.93 0.93 5.71
N ASP A 10 -8.83 1.55 6.48
CA ASP A 10 -8.45 2.39 7.62
C ASP A 10 -7.79 1.55 8.74
N GLU A 11 -8.17 0.28 8.91
CA GLU A 11 -7.56 -0.63 9.90
C GLU A 11 -6.10 -0.93 9.55
N ASN A 12 -5.80 -1.11 8.27
CA ASN A 12 -4.42 -1.31 7.80
C ASN A 12 -3.57 -0.04 8.02
N VAL A 13 -4.11 1.14 7.74
CA VAL A 13 -3.41 2.40 7.98
C VAL A 13 -3.10 2.60 9.47
N GLU A 14 -4.09 2.36 10.33
CA GLU A 14 -3.93 2.40 11.80
C GLU A 14 -2.89 1.40 12.29
N LYS A 15 -2.95 0.17 11.79
CA LYS A 15 -2.02 -0.89 12.14
C LYS A 15 -0.59 -0.56 11.75
N LEU A 16 -0.38 0.01 10.55
CA LEU A 16 0.93 0.46 10.11
C LEU A 16 1.46 1.59 11.00
N GLY A 17 0.62 2.57 11.35
CA GLY A 17 0.98 3.64 12.29
C GLY A 17 1.43 3.10 13.66
N LYS A 18 0.72 2.10 14.19
CA LYS A 18 1.07 1.42 15.45
C LYS A 18 2.39 0.65 15.36
N LEU A 19 2.61 -0.10 14.28
CA LEU A 19 3.85 -0.87 14.09
C LEU A 19 5.09 0.04 14.03
N LEU A 20 4.95 1.22 13.42
CA LEU A 20 5.98 2.24 13.28
C LEU A 20 6.09 3.17 14.52
N GLY A 21 5.11 3.14 15.43
CA GLY A 21 5.10 3.97 16.64
C GLY A 21 4.94 5.47 16.37
N VAL A 22 4.15 5.84 15.37
CA VAL A 22 4.01 7.23 14.90
C VAL A 22 2.61 7.78 15.08
N ASN A 23 2.52 9.09 15.32
CA ASN A 23 1.25 9.80 15.30
C ASN A 23 0.83 10.08 13.84
N LEU A 24 -0.20 9.38 13.37
CA LEU A 24 -0.69 9.46 11.99
C LEU A 24 -1.25 10.84 11.61
N ASP A 25 -1.67 11.65 12.58
CA ASP A 25 -2.24 12.98 12.34
C ASP A 25 -1.18 14.09 12.26
N THR A 26 0.10 13.72 12.38
CA THR A 26 1.23 14.64 12.18
C THR A 26 1.24 15.16 10.75
N LEU A 27 1.28 16.48 10.58
CA LEU A 27 1.42 17.13 9.29
C LEU A 27 2.88 17.10 8.84
N ILE A 28 3.08 16.78 7.56
CA ILE A 28 4.38 16.65 6.92
C ILE A 28 4.41 17.35 5.57
N THR A 29 5.63 17.74 5.18
CA THR A 29 5.95 18.17 3.82
C THR A 29 7.23 17.45 3.38
N LEU A 30 7.23 16.96 2.14
CA LEU A 30 8.32 16.20 1.55
C LEU A 30 8.87 16.95 0.35
N THR A 31 9.88 17.79 0.56
CA THR A 31 10.55 18.49 -0.54
C THR A 31 11.66 17.62 -1.13
N ASN A 32 11.70 17.54 -2.45
CA ASN A 32 12.82 16.98 -3.18
C ASN A 32 14.10 17.75 -2.82
N THR A 33 15.20 17.03 -2.57
CA THR A 33 16.50 17.63 -2.26
C THR A 33 17.12 18.32 -3.48
N ASP A 34 16.70 17.92 -4.68
CA ASP A 34 17.04 18.59 -5.93
C ASP A 34 16.06 19.75 -6.18
N GLU A 35 16.52 20.97 -5.94
CA GLU A 35 15.72 22.21 -6.09
C GLU A 35 15.30 22.47 -7.54
N ASP A 36 16.07 21.98 -8.52
CA ASP A 36 15.79 22.13 -9.94
C ASP A 36 14.79 21.08 -10.45
N SER A 37 14.41 20.12 -9.61
CA SER A 37 13.47 19.06 -10.00
C SER A 37 12.05 19.60 -10.18
N SER A 38 11.45 19.31 -11.33
CA SER A 38 10.02 19.58 -11.58
C SER A 38 9.10 18.80 -10.62
N LYS A 39 9.58 17.69 -10.06
CA LYS A 39 8.87 16.89 -9.07
C LYS A 39 9.28 17.33 -7.66
N LYS A 40 8.66 18.41 -7.20
CA LYS A 40 8.93 18.99 -5.85
C LYS A 40 8.55 18.07 -4.69
N HIS A 41 7.51 17.26 -4.87
CA HIS A 41 7.00 16.36 -3.83
C HIS A 41 6.66 14.98 -4.42
N PRO A 42 6.82 13.88 -3.65
CA PRO A 42 6.45 12.54 -4.11
C PRO A 42 4.93 12.36 -4.26
N PHE A 43 4.14 13.11 -3.50
CA PHE A 43 2.67 13.17 -3.50
C PHE A 43 2.20 14.55 -2.99
N PRO A 44 0.90 14.92 -3.13
CA PRO A 44 0.40 16.22 -2.70
C PRO A 44 0.77 16.55 -1.24
N CYS A 45 1.42 17.70 -1.01
CA CYS A 45 1.87 18.21 0.28
C CYS A 45 1.43 19.68 0.45
N PRO A 46 1.28 20.20 1.70
CA PRO A 46 1.41 19.49 2.98
C PRO A 46 0.27 18.48 3.19
N THR A 47 0.55 17.40 3.91
CA THR A 47 -0.45 16.34 4.19
C THR A 47 -0.15 15.64 5.51
N SER A 48 -1.09 14.86 6.06
CA SER A 48 -0.81 14.02 7.23
C SER A 48 -0.27 12.65 6.82
N TYR A 49 0.41 11.94 7.72
CA TYR A 49 0.78 10.53 7.46
C TYR A 49 -0.44 9.67 7.17
N ARG A 50 -1.54 9.89 7.91
CA ARG A 50 -2.84 9.24 7.67
C ARG A 50 -3.26 9.42 6.21
N THR A 51 -3.36 10.66 5.74
CA THR A 51 -3.78 10.96 4.38
C THR A 51 -2.83 10.33 3.35
N ALA A 52 -1.52 10.41 3.56
CA ALA A 52 -0.55 9.81 2.65
C ALA A 52 -0.71 8.28 2.53
N LEU A 53 -0.83 7.58 3.66
CA LEU A 53 -1.01 6.12 3.71
C LEU A 53 -2.40 5.70 3.23
N THR A 54 -3.43 6.53 3.40
CA THR A 54 -4.79 6.23 2.96
C THR A 54 -4.97 6.41 1.45
N TYR A 55 -4.40 7.46 0.85
CA TYR A 55 -4.73 7.86 -0.53
C TYR A 55 -3.57 7.84 -1.52
N TYR A 56 -2.31 7.93 -1.07
CA TYR A 56 -1.19 8.21 -1.97
C TYR A 56 -0.20 7.06 -2.10
N LEU A 57 -0.09 6.20 -1.10
CA LEU A 57 0.89 5.12 -1.02
C LEU A 57 0.22 3.74 -1.07
N ASP A 58 0.87 2.80 -1.75
CA ASP A 58 0.44 1.41 -1.78
C ASP A 58 1.11 0.65 -0.62
N ILE A 59 0.26 0.19 0.32
CA ILE A 59 0.66 -0.59 1.49
C ILE A 59 0.25 -2.07 1.39
N THR A 60 -0.31 -2.48 0.26
CA THR A 60 -0.96 -3.80 0.09
C THR A 60 -0.24 -4.72 -0.89
N SER A 61 0.52 -4.17 -1.83
CA SER A 61 1.32 -4.95 -2.77
C SER A 61 2.56 -5.57 -2.12
N ASN A 62 3.08 -6.64 -2.73
CA ASN A 62 4.33 -7.25 -2.31
C ASN A 62 5.50 -6.26 -2.50
N PRO A 63 6.29 -5.95 -1.46
CA PRO A 63 7.41 -5.04 -1.57
C PRO A 63 8.49 -5.57 -2.50
N ARG A 64 9.09 -4.69 -3.29
CA ARG A 64 10.22 -5.02 -4.17
C ARG A 64 11.48 -5.30 -3.34
N THR A 65 12.40 -6.07 -3.90
CA THR A 65 13.65 -6.47 -3.21
C THR A 65 14.48 -5.30 -2.69
N HIS A 66 14.53 -4.16 -3.39
CA HIS A 66 15.22 -2.96 -2.89
C HIS A 66 14.60 -2.41 -1.61
N ILE A 67 13.27 -2.49 -1.45
CA ILE A 67 12.60 -2.07 -0.21
C ILE A 67 13.06 -2.96 0.95
N LEU A 68 13.21 -4.27 0.73
CA LEU A 68 13.71 -5.20 1.75
C LEU A 68 15.16 -4.88 2.16
N LYS A 69 15.99 -4.48 1.19
CA LYS A 69 17.36 -4.03 1.45
C LYS A 69 17.38 -2.85 2.41
N GLU A 70 16.59 -1.81 2.12
CA GLU A 70 16.52 -0.62 2.94
C GLU A 70 15.93 -0.92 4.33
N LEU A 71 14.88 -1.75 4.41
CA LEU A 71 14.30 -2.18 5.68
C LEU A 71 15.29 -2.92 6.59
N SER A 72 16.23 -3.66 6.01
CA SER A 72 17.20 -4.45 6.78
C SER A 72 18.17 -3.60 7.61
N GLU A 73 18.36 -2.33 7.26
CA GLU A 73 19.20 -1.41 8.04
C GLU A 73 18.48 -0.90 9.31
N TYR A 74 17.17 -1.15 9.42
CA TYR A 74 16.36 -0.78 10.58
C TYR A 74 16.01 -1.97 11.49
N CYS A 75 16.61 -3.14 11.27
CA CYS A 75 16.45 -4.31 12.11
C CYS A 75 17.51 -4.34 13.22
N SER A 76 17.08 -4.33 14.49
CA SER A 76 18.01 -4.50 15.61
C SER A 76 18.35 -5.96 15.90
N ASN A 77 17.53 -6.91 15.44
CA ASN A 77 17.83 -8.35 15.52
C ASN A 77 18.71 -8.77 14.32
N PRO A 78 19.92 -9.32 14.55
CA PRO A 78 20.80 -9.77 13.48
C PRO A 78 20.17 -10.82 12.56
N GLU A 79 19.32 -11.72 13.08
CA GLU A 79 18.68 -12.77 12.27
C GLU A 79 17.66 -12.19 11.29
N GLU A 80 16.84 -11.24 11.75
CA GLU A 80 15.86 -10.53 10.91
C GLU A 80 16.58 -9.70 9.84
N GLN A 81 17.66 -9.00 10.23
CA GLN A 81 18.50 -8.24 9.30
C GLN A 81 19.09 -9.14 8.21
N VAL A 82 19.73 -10.26 8.59
CA VAL A 82 20.32 -11.20 7.63
C VAL A 82 19.26 -11.78 6.70
N LYS A 83 18.07 -12.11 7.23
CA LYS A 83 16.97 -12.63 6.43
C LYS A 83 16.43 -11.62 5.42
N LEU A 84 16.29 -10.34 5.78
CA LEU A 84 15.91 -9.30 4.82
C LEU A 84 17.00 -9.05 3.78
N LYS A 85 18.29 -9.00 4.19
CA LYS A 85 19.43 -8.85 3.28
C LYS A 85 19.55 -10.00 2.30
N SER A 86 19.31 -11.24 2.74
CA SER A 86 19.38 -12.42 1.87
C SER A 86 18.30 -12.38 0.79
N MET A 87 17.05 -12.04 1.15
CA MET A 87 15.95 -11.88 0.19
C MET A 87 16.15 -10.73 -0.80
N ALA A 88 16.91 -9.70 -0.42
CA ALA A 88 17.29 -8.60 -1.29
C ALA A 88 18.47 -8.90 -2.22
N SER A 89 19.20 -10.00 -1.98
CA SER A 89 20.40 -10.36 -2.73
C SER A 89 20.07 -10.94 -4.12
N THR A 90 21.10 -11.02 -4.98
CA THR A 90 20.99 -11.64 -6.31
C THR A 90 21.28 -13.15 -6.31
N SER A 91 21.62 -13.72 -5.14
CA SER A 91 21.90 -15.15 -4.97
C SER A 91 20.69 -16.02 -5.33
N PRO A 92 20.90 -17.25 -5.86
CA PRO A 92 19.82 -18.19 -6.12
C PRO A 92 18.95 -18.47 -4.88
N GLU A 93 19.59 -18.67 -3.72
CA GLU A 93 18.95 -18.95 -2.45
C GLU A 93 18.12 -17.75 -1.97
N GLY A 94 18.66 -16.54 -2.09
CA GLY A 94 17.96 -15.30 -1.75
C GLY A 94 16.73 -15.06 -2.62
N LYS A 95 16.83 -15.29 -3.94
CA LYS A 95 15.69 -15.20 -4.87
C LYS A 95 14.62 -16.24 -4.56
N GLN A 96 15.02 -17.47 -4.22
CA GLN A 96 14.09 -18.53 -3.85
C GLN A 96 13.36 -18.17 -2.55
N LEU A 97 14.08 -17.67 -1.55
CA LEU A 97 13.49 -17.23 -0.28
C LEU A 97 12.54 -16.03 -0.46
N TYR A 98 12.90 -15.05 -1.29
CA TYR A 98 12.00 -13.96 -1.65
C TYR A 98 10.74 -14.48 -2.34
N ASN A 99 10.88 -15.41 -3.29
CA ASN A 99 9.74 -15.97 -3.99
C ASN A 99 8.79 -16.70 -3.03
N SER A 100 9.30 -17.56 -2.15
CA SER A 100 8.46 -18.28 -1.19
C SER A 100 7.87 -17.36 -0.12
N TRP A 101 8.70 -16.58 0.56
CA TRP A 101 8.30 -15.82 1.74
C TRP A 101 7.56 -14.51 1.41
N ILE A 102 7.86 -13.85 0.29
CA ILE A 102 7.15 -12.61 -0.09
C ILE A 102 6.05 -12.89 -1.11
N ILE A 103 6.37 -13.54 -2.22
CA ILE A 103 5.46 -13.66 -3.36
C ILE A 103 4.40 -14.74 -3.13
N GLN A 104 4.79 -15.99 -2.86
CA GLN A 104 3.86 -17.10 -2.68
C GLN A 104 3.00 -16.91 -1.44
N ASP A 105 3.63 -16.54 -0.32
CA ASP A 105 2.94 -16.24 0.94
C ASP A 105 2.20 -14.88 0.93
N ASN A 106 2.39 -14.11 -0.14
CA ASN A 106 1.74 -12.84 -0.42
C ASN A 106 1.82 -11.82 0.74
N ARG A 107 3.05 -11.55 1.17
CA ARG A 107 3.35 -10.59 2.24
C ARG A 107 3.43 -9.16 1.69
N ASN A 108 2.72 -8.25 2.34
CA ASN A 108 2.83 -6.80 2.13
C ASN A 108 3.70 -6.18 3.24
N ILE A 109 3.90 -4.85 3.20
CA ILE A 109 4.74 -4.18 4.19
C ILE A 109 4.27 -4.37 5.63
N LEU A 110 2.95 -4.42 5.89
CA LEU A 110 2.43 -4.69 7.23
C LEU A 110 2.85 -6.07 7.70
N HIS A 111 2.68 -7.10 6.86
CA HIS A 111 3.02 -8.48 7.23
C HIS A 111 4.52 -8.64 7.54
N ILE A 112 5.38 -7.91 6.83
CA ILE A 112 6.83 -7.93 7.08
C ILE A 112 7.13 -7.32 8.45
N LEU A 113 6.56 -6.15 8.76
CA LEU A 113 6.78 -5.48 10.05
C LEU A 113 6.16 -6.22 11.24
N GLU A 114 5.12 -7.03 11.00
CA GLU A 114 4.60 -7.96 12.01
C GLU A 114 5.53 -9.16 12.26
N ASP A 115 6.01 -9.79 11.18
CA ASP A 115 6.86 -10.98 11.27
C ASP A 115 8.31 -10.62 11.69
N MET A 116 8.71 -9.35 11.58
CA MET A 116 10.04 -8.80 11.91
C MET A 116 9.90 -7.66 12.93
N PRO A 117 9.57 -7.96 14.21
CA PRO A 117 9.27 -6.93 15.21
C PRO A 117 10.47 -6.02 15.53
N SER A 118 11.70 -6.45 15.25
CA SER A 118 12.91 -5.63 15.43
C SER A 118 13.10 -4.59 14.33
N CYS A 119 12.40 -4.74 13.19
CA CYS A 119 12.43 -3.79 12.08
C CYS A 119 11.62 -2.53 12.45
N LYS A 120 12.32 -1.44 12.79
CA LYS A 120 11.72 -0.15 13.18
C LYS A 120 12.16 0.99 12.27
N PRO A 121 11.77 0.97 10.98
CA PRO A 121 12.12 2.02 10.04
C PRO A 121 11.38 3.33 10.40
N PRO A 122 12.02 4.50 10.25
CA PRO A 122 11.32 5.77 10.31
C PRO A 122 10.21 5.84 9.24
N ILE A 123 9.02 6.34 9.61
CA ILE A 123 7.91 6.49 8.64
C ILE A 123 8.30 7.35 7.44
N ASP A 124 9.24 8.29 7.65
CA ASP A 124 9.72 9.19 6.62
C ASP A 124 10.47 8.50 5.49
N HIS A 125 11.11 7.36 5.78
CA HIS A 125 11.75 6.53 4.76
C HIS A 125 10.75 5.55 4.15
N ILE A 126 9.83 4.98 4.94
CA ILE A 126 8.76 4.12 4.41
C ILE A 126 7.97 4.82 3.30
N ARG A 127 7.58 6.07 3.51
CA ARG A 127 6.82 6.86 2.51
C ARG A 127 7.59 7.14 1.21
N GLU A 128 8.93 7.14 1.26
CA GLU A 128 9.79 7.31 0.08
C GLU A 128 9.95 5.99 -0.69
N LEU A 129 10.05 4.88 0.05
CA LEU A 129 10.23 3.54 -0.50
C LEU A 129 8.94 2.96 -1.10
N LEU A 130 7.79 3.27 -0.51
CA LEU A 130 6.53 2.72 -0.95
C LEU A 130 6.08 3.31 -2.29
N PRO A 131 5.60 2.47 -3.23
CA PRO A 131 5.09 2.96 -4.50
C PRO A 131 3.79 3.77 -4.32
N ARG A 132 3.48 4.58 -5.33
CA ARG A 132 2.24 5.36 -5.36
C ARG A 132 1.03 4.45 -5.53
N LEU A 133 -0.03 4.70 -4.77
CA LEU A 133 -1.33 4.04 -4.94
C LEU A 133 -1.88 4.38 -6.34
N GLN A 134 -2.11 3.35 -7.14
CA GLN A 134 -2.59 3.49 -8.51
C GLN A 134 -4.13 3.47 -8.58
N CYS A 135 -4.69 4.11 -9.60
CA CYS A 135 -6.11 3.91 -9.91
C CYS A 135 -6.37 2.48 -10.38
N ARG A 136 -7.61 2.01 -10.21
CA ARG A 136 -8.06 0.73 -10.75
C ARG A 136 -9.03 0.93 -11.90
N TYR A 137 -8.76 0.25 -13.01
CA TYR A 137 -9.57 0.30 -14.21
C TYR A 137 -10.66 -0.76 -14.19
N TYR A 138 -11.85 -0.36 -14.61
CA TYR A 138 -13.01 -1.22 -14.80
C TYR A 138 -13.58 -1.03 -16.21
N SER A 139 -14.06 -2.12 -16.81
CA SER A 139 -14.89 -2.05 -18.02
C SER A 139 -16.23 -1.40 -17.67
N ILE A 140 -16.67 -0.46 -18.50
CA ILE A 140 -17.96 0.19 -18.31
C ILE A 140 -19.04 -0.82 -18.73
N SER A 141 -19.95 -1.16 -17.81
CA SER A 141 -21.03 -2.13 -18.03
C SER A 141 -22.39 -1.46 -18.31
N SER A 142 -22.37 -0.19 -18.74
CA SER A 142 -23.54 0.55 -19.25
C SER A 142 -23.36 0.99 -20.71
N SER A 143 -24.47 1.26 -21.39
CA SER A 143 -24.49 1.92 -22.69
C SER A 143 -24.74 3.41 -22.52
N SER A 144 -23.92 4.27 -23.11
CA SER A 144 -24.10 5.73 -23.07
C SER A 144 -25.37 6.22 -23.76
N LYS A 145 -25.95 5.40 -24.65
CA LYS A 145 -27.25 5.71 -25.28
C LYS A 145 -28.43 5.56 -24.29
N LEU A 146 -28.32 4.64 -23.34
CA LEU A 146 -29.36 4.41 -22.33
C LEU A 146 -29.08 5.15 -21.02
N HIS A 147 -27.80 5.29 -20.66
CA HIS A 147 -27.34 5.92 -19.42
C HIS A 147 -26.30 7.00 -19.75
N PRO A 148 -26.70 8.16 -20.30
CA PRO A 148 -25.76 9.19 -20.74
C PRO A 148 -25.00 9.86 -19.59
N THR A 149 -25.57 9.87 -18.38
CA THR A 149 -25.02 10.51 -17.17
C THR A 149 -24.54 9.52 -16.11
N THR A 150 -24.65 8.21 -16.36
CA THR A 150 -24.33 7.17 -15.36
C THR A 150 -23.40 6.10 -15.94
N VAL A 151 -22.30 5.84 -15.23
CA VAL A 151 -21.33 4.79 -15.56
C VAL A 151 -21.55 3.59 -14.64
N HIS A 152 -21.80 2.41 -15.21
CA HIS A 152 -21.92 1.18 -14.41
C HIS A 152 -20.57 0.47 -14.33
N ILE A 153 -20.30 -0.11 -13.17
CA ILE A 153 -19.14 -0.96 -12.90
C ILE A 153 -19.66 -2.31 -12.42
N THR A 154 -19.21 -3.39 -13.06
CA THR A 154 -19.41 -4.76 -12.59
C THR A 154 -18.06 -5.31 -12.17
N ALA A 155 -17.90 -5.65 -10.90
CA ALA A 155 -16.64 -6.12 -10.33
C ALA A 155 -16.87 -7.19 -9.26
N VAL A 156 -15.90 -8.08 -9.08
CA VAL A 156 -15.89 -9.05 -7.98
C VAL A 156 -15.09 -8.49 -6.80
N ARG A 157 -15.62 -8.63 -5.58
CA ARG A 157 -14.88 -8.31 -4.36
C ARG A 157 -13.67 -9.24 -4.27
N VAL A 158 -12.47 -8.65 -4.17
CA VAL A 158 -11.23 -9.41 -4.03
C VAL A 158 -10.93 -9.53 -2.55
N GLU A 159 -11.09 -10.73 -2.01
CA GLU A 159 -10.81 -11.04 -0.62
C GLU A 159 -10.46 -12.51 -0.50
N TYR A 160 -9.29 -12.81 0.08
CA TYR A 160 -8.79 -14.18 0.15
C TYR A 160 -7.84 -14.36 1.32
N LYS A 161 -7.77 -15.59 1.82
CA LYS A 161 -6.82 -16.00 2.85
C LYS A 161 -5.48 -16.33 2.20
N THR A 162 -4.40 -15.75 2.69
CA THR A 162 -3.03 -16.05 2.24
C THR A 162 -2.56 -17.39 2.82
N PRO A 163 -1.47 -17.98 2.30
CA PRO A 163 -0.85 -19.17 2.90
C PRO A 163 -0.42 -18.96 4.36
N THR A 164 -0.16 -17.71 4.77
CA THR A 164 0.16 -17.34 6.16
C THR A 164 -1.06 -17.22 7.06
N GLY A 165 -2.25 -17.50 6.53
CA GLY A 165 -3.51 -17.46 7.26
C GLY A 165 -4.11 -16.07 7.43
N ARG A 166 -3.46 -15.02 6.93
CA ARG A 166 -3.94 -13.63 6.95
C ARG A 166 -5.00 -13.41 5.88
N LEU A 167 -5.87 -12.42 6.09
CA LEU A 167 -6.92 -12.05 5.13
C LEU A 167 -6.47 -10.83 4.32
N ASN A 168 -6.22 -11.02 3.03
CA ASN A 168 -5.89 -9.92 2.12
C ASN A 168 -7.16 -9.44 1.42
N LYS A 169 -7.38 -8.12 1.48
CA LYS A 169 -8.48 -7.42 0.83
C LYS A 169 -7.95 -6.58 -0.32
N GLY A 170 -8.61 -6.66 -1.48
CA GLY A 170 -8.31 -5.80 -2.61
C GLY A 170 -8.79 -4.38 -2.36
N VAL A 171 -7.88 -3.41 -2.46
CA VAL A 171 -8.13 -1.99 -2.13
C VAL A 171 -9.39 -1.45 -2.82
N ALA A 172 -9.41 -1.44 -4.15
CA ALA A 172 -10.49 -0.79 -4.89
C ALA A 172 -11.84 -1.52 -4.81
N THR A 173 -11.83 -2.86 -4.82
CA THR A 173 -13.07 -3.64 -4.84
C THR A 173 -13.75 -3.69 -3.48
N CYS A 174 -12.99 -3.76 -2.38
CA CYS A 174 -13.54 -3.63 -1.04
C CYS A 174 -14.01 -2.20 -0.78
N TRP A 175 -13.22 -1.20 -1.16
CA TRP A 175 -13.63 0.20 -1.03
C TRP A 175 -14.94 0.51 -1.78
N LEU A 176 -15.10 0.01 -3.01
CA LEU A 176 -16.34 0.16 -3.77
C LEU A 176 -17.52 -0.58 -3.11
N ALA A 177 -17.29 -1.78 -2.58
CA ALA A 177 -18.33 -2.57 -1.90
C ALA A 177 -18.87 -1.86 -0.63
N ASP A 178 -18.03 -1.08 0.04
CA ASP A 178 -18.41 -0.34 1.25
C ASP A 178 -19.15 0.98 0.95
N LYS A 179 -19.19 1.42 -0.32
CA LYS A 179 -19.95 2.61 -0.72
C LYS A 179 -21.44 2.33 -0.78
N LYS A 180 -22.15 2.81 0.25
CA LYS A 180 -23.61 2.80 0.29
C LYS A 180 -24.17 4.03 -0.45
N PRO A 181 -25.15 3.87 -1.36
CA PRO A 181 -25.88 5.00 -1.91
C PRO A 181 -26.54 5.80 -0.78
N ASN A 182 -26.46 7.12 -0.83
CA ASN A 182 -27.30 7.96 0.04
C ASN A 182 -28.76 7.76 -0.39
N THR A 183 -29.61 7.35 0.55
CA THR A 183 -31.05 7.15 0.32
C THR A 183 -31.88 8.42 0.52
N GLN A 184 -31.24 9.58 0.75
CA GLN A 184 -31.97 10.84 0.78
C GLN A 184 -32.28 11.28 -0.66
N PRO A 185 -33.55 11.51 -1.03
CA PRO A 185 -33.88 12.10 -2.30
C PRO A 185 -33.31 13.52 -2.35
N ASP A 186 -32.65 13.86 -3.46
CA ASP A 186 -32.30 15.23 -3.77
C ASP A 186 -33.59 16.07 -3.78
N THR A 187 -33.76 16.92 -2.77
CA THR A 187 -34.88 17.88 -2.63
C THR A 187 -34.71 19.07 -3.55
#